data_AF-A0A2E9DY93-F1
#
_entry.id   AF-A0A2E9DY93-F1
#
_cell.length_a   1.000
_cell.length_b   1.000
_cell.length_c   1.000
_cell.angle_alpha   90.00
_cell.angle_beta   90.00
_cell.angle_gamma   90.00
#
_symmetry.space_group_name_H-M   'P 1'
#
loop_
_entity.id
_entity.type
_entity.pdbx_description
1 polymer ?
#
loop_
_entity_poly.entity_id
_entity_poly.type
_entity_poly.pdbx_seq_one_letter_code
_entity_poly.pdbx_strand_id
1 'polypeptide(L)'
;MGQGVLAPPTVEGWHEGVEWIDIEVRARYVSPGPNAGYLGIGGDRVGFALVSKGIIRDSTSWEDSDGDGLANIQDSCPNEDPGVWDSNNDGCIDDSDGDGVKDPIDVCISENSSGFDSNQDGCIDDSDNDGVGNDLDLCVTNNPSPLFPVDQDGCRPKDNPPEIRAVYISGIEGGVWDSVLNISWEINDEDGDYYNTGAKMLLHQNSSQSSYFSINDCNFNIANKNSSNEFSCIWVIPNDLPLFDISGKEMHVQLYVKSLNQSPEAYISTIYLDDNRNFTSNWINPLLVTDNNKAMKDESWDVGQKRALFWGIAGLLGIGVLLSRIWKNNFENNRQFGSIIFENRNDSENYFYNGESE
;
A
#
# COMPACT_ATOMS: atom_id res chain seq x y z
N MET A 1 -16.81 -3.21 87.27
CA MET A 1 -15.83 -2.31 86.62
C MET A 1 -15.58 -2.88 85.25
N GLY A 2 -15.92 -2.14 84.21
CA GLY A 2 -15.87 -2.62 82.84
C GLY A 2 -14.45 -2.78 82.32
N GLN A 3 -14.31 -3.63 81.33
CA GLN A 3 -13.48 -3.36 80.16
C GLN A 3 -14.29 -3.81 78.96
N GLY A 4 -14.84 -2.83 78.23
CA GLY A 4 -15.25 -3.04 76.86
C GLY A 4 -13.98 -3.29 76.07
N VAL A 5 -13.86 -4.47 75.49
CA VAL A 5 -12.86 -4.77 74.46
C VAL A 5 -13.55 -4.47 73.15
N LEU A 6 -13.00 -3.51 72.41
CA LEU A 6 -13.43 -3.19 71.05
C LEU A 6 -13.25 -4.45 70.20
N ALA A 7 -14.35 -4.95 69.63
CA ALA A 7 -14.31 -5.98 68.61
C ALA A 7 -13.71 -5.37 67.32
N PRO A 8 -12.83 -6.09 66.60
CA PRO A 8 -12.45 -5.72 65.23
C PRO A 8 -13.69 -5.75 64.32
N PRO A 9 -13.66 -5.05 63.17
CA PRO A 9 -14.80 -4.96 62.27
C PRO A 9 -15.26 -6.37 61.89
N THR A 10 -16.50 -6.68 62.22
CA THR A 10 -17.15 -7.95 61.92
C THR A 10 -17.45 -7.99 60.43
N VAL A 11 -16.83 -8.92 59.72
CA VAL A 11 -17.32 -9.39 58.42
C VAL A 11 -18.70 -9.99 58.65
N GLU A 12 -19.72 -9.43 58.00
CA GLU A 12 -21.09 -9.92 58.05
C GLU A 12 -21.12 -11.39 57.60
N GLY A 13 -21.82 -12.25 58.36
CA GLY A 13 -22.25 -13.55 57.84
C GLY A 13 -22.09 -14.77 58.76
N TRP A 14 -21.31 -14.72 59.84
CA TRP A 14 -21.01 -15.95 60.61
C TRP A 14 -21.80 -16.16 61.91
N HIS A 15 -22.89 -15.43 62.11
CA HIS A 15 -23.88 -15.70 63.16
C HIS A 15 -25.32 -15.38 62.70
N GLU A 16 -25.78 -15.90 61.57
CA GLU A 16 -27.23 -15.91 61.35
C GLU A 16 -27.90 -16.94 62.28
N GLY A 17 -28.58 -16.43 63.31
CA GLY A 17 -29.54 -17.19 64.12
C GLY A 17 -29.09 -17.59 65.54
N VAL A 18 -27.87 -17.25 65.97
CA VAL A 18 -27.44 -17.47 67.36
C VAL A 18 -26.99 -16.15 67.97
N GLU A 19 -27.92 -15.45 68.63
CA GLU A 19 -27.71 -14.13 69.23
C GLU A 19 -26.94 -14.22 70.56
N TRP A 20 -26.95 -15.37 71.24
CA TRP A 20 -26.21 -15.60 72.49
C TRP A 20 -26.06 -17.09 72.78
N ILE A 21 -25.04 -17.44 73.57
CA ILE A 21 -24.82 -18.78 74.12
C ILE A 21 -24.88 -18.65 75.64
N ASP A 22 -25.81 -19.38 76.28
CA ASP A 22 -25.83 -19.50 77.74
C ASP A 22 -24.88 -20.60 78.20
N ILE A 23 -24.13 -20.34 79.26
CA ILE A 23 -23.27 -21.34 79.89
C ILE A 23 -23.51 -21.29 81.40
N GLU A 24 -24.26 -22.26 81.91
CA GLU A 24 -24.47 -22.43 83.33
C GLU A 24 -23.54 -23.51 83.91
N VAL A 25 -22.64 -23.11 84.82
CA VAL A 25 -21.75 -24.04 85.53
C VAL A 25 -22.25 -24.26 86.95
N ARG A 26 -22.79 -25.45 87.23
CA ARG A 26 -23.27 -25.85 88.57
C ARG A 26 -22.30 -26.81 89.24
N ALA A 27 -21.78 -26.43 90.41
CA ALA A 27 -21.03 -27.32 91.29
C ALA A 27 -21.88 -27.69 92.51
N ARG A 28 -22.05 -29.00 92.78
CA ARG A 28 -22.77 -29.48 93.99
C ARG A 28 -21.95 -29.29 95.27
N TYR A 29 -20.62 -29.34 95.14
CA TYR A 29 -19.67 -29.15 96.24
C TYR A 29 -18.32 -28.68 95.66
N VAL A 30 -17.79 -27.59 96.20
CA VAL A 30 -16.43 -27.10 95.90
C VAL A 30 -15.61 -27.35 97.15
N SER A 31 -14.58 -28.21 97.04
CA SER A 31 -13.74 -28.52 98.19
C SER A 31 -12.94 -27.28 98.59
N PRO A 32 -12.96 -26.84 99.87
CA PRO A 32 -12.17 -25.70 100.31
C PRO A 32 -10.68 -26.05 100.21
N GLY A 33 -9.96 -25.30 99.38
CA GLY A 33 -8.51 -25.32 99.33
C GLY A 33 -7.90 -24.42 100.41
N PRO A 34 -6.61 -24.59 100.74
CA PRO A 34 -5.92 -23.75 101.73
C PRO A 34 -5.79 -22.28 101.30
N ASN A 35 -6.01 -21.96 100.02
CA ASN A 35 -5.81 -20.62 99.46
C ASN A 35 -7.16 -20.01 99.03
N ALA A 36 -7.75 -19.18 99.90
CA ALA A 36 -9.00 -18.49 99.61
C ALA A 36 -8.85 -17.52 98.42
N GLY A 37 -9.76 -17.60 97.46
CA GLY A 37 -9.80 -16.75 96.27
C GLY A 37 -9.10 -17.31 95.02
N TYR A 38 -8.41 -18.45 95.11
CA TYR A 38 -7.64 -19.03 94.01
C TYR A 38 -8.50 -19.95 93.12
N LEU A 39 -8.15 -20.05 91.84
CA LEU A 39 -8.77 -20.94 90.85
C LEU A 39 -7.96 -22.26 90.75
N GLY A 40 -8.62 -23.41 90.70
CA GLY A 40 -7.95 -24.70 90.45
C GLY A 40 -7.49 -25.46 91.71
N ILE A 41 -6.49 -26.33 91.56
CA ILE A 41 -6.06 -27.27 92.62
C ILE A 41 -5.51 -26.48 93.82
N GLY A 42 -6.23 -26.53 94.96
CA GLY A 42 -5.86 -25.84 96.20
C GLY A 42 -6.50 -24.46 96.40
N GLY A 43 -7.34 -24.02 95.47
CA GLY A 43 -8.22 -22.86 95.63
C GLY A 43 -9.66 -23.25 95.98
N ASP A 44 -10.51 -22.25 96.22
CA ASP A 44 -11.93 -22.40 96.56
C ASP A 44 -12.88 -21.85 95.48
N ARG A 45 -12.37 -21.47 94.30
CA ARG A 45 -13.16 -21.00 93.15
C ARG A 45 -13.18 -22.00 92.01
N VAL A 46 -14.35 -22.10 91.35
CA VAL A 46 -14.53 -22.89 90.11
C VAL A 46 -14.32 -21.97 88.90
N GLY A 47 -13.53 -22.45 87.94
CA GLY A 47 -13.39 -21.83 86.63
C GLY A 47 -13.71 -22.84 85.55
N PHE A 48 -14.25 -22.36 84.44
CA PHE A 48 -14.35 -23.10 83.20
C PHE A 48 -13.63 -22.32 82.12
N ALA A 49 -13.04 -23.03 81.16
CA ALA A 49 -12.50 -22.43 79.95
C ALA A 49 -13.38 -22.91 78.79
N LEU A 50 -13.89 -21.96 78.01
CA LEU A 50 -14.53 -22.27 76.74
C LEU A 50 -13.49 -22.06 75.63
N VAL A 51 -13.33 -23.06 74.77
CA VAL A 51 -12.55 -22.93 73.54
C VAL A 51 -13.50 -23.22 72.38
N SER A 52 -13.96 -22.16 71.72
CA SER A 52 -14.68 -22.28 70.46
C SER A 52 -13.69 -22.15 69.31
N LYS A 53 -13.56 -23.18 68.49
CA LYS A 53 -12.83 -23.11 67.23
C LYS A 53 -13.85 -23.31 66.10
N GLY A 54 -14.29 -22.20 65.49
CA GLY A 54 -14.99 -22.28 64.21
C GLY A 54 -13.99 -22.72 63.16
N ILE A 55 -14.04 -23.98 62.74
CA ILE A 55 -13.32 -24.43 61.55
C ILE A 55 -14.38 -24.81 60.55
N ILE A 56 -14.59 -23.94 59.56
CA ILE A 56 -15.10 -24.41 58.27
C ILE A 56 -13.92 -25.12 57.62
N ARG A 57 -14.08 -26.42 57.34
CA ARG A 57 -13.07 -27.25 56.67
C ARG A 57 -13.20 -27.16 55.15
N ASP A 58 -13.43 -25.96 54.67
CA ASP A 58 -13.29 -25.62 53.26
C ASP A 58 -12.46 -24.34 53.22
N SER A 59 -11.15 -24.51 53.46
CA SER A 59 -10.26 -23.37 53.70
C SER A 59 -10.06 -22.55 52.43
N THR A 60 -10.09 -23.20 51.27
CA THR A 60 -9.79 -22.56 50.00
C THR A 60 -10.86 -21.56 49.56
N SER A 61 -12.13 -21.73 49.90
CA SER A 61 -13.17 -20.75 49.49
C SER A 61 -13.14 -19.45 50.30
N TRP A 62 -12.56 -19.48 51.50
CA TRP A 62 -12.47 -18.32 52.40
C TRP A 62 -11.03 -17.80 52.53
N GLU A 63 -10.11 -18.39 51.77
CA GLU A 63 -8.79 -17.86 51.49
C GLU A 63 -8.89 -16.80 50.39
N ASP A 64 -7.88 -15.95 50.35
CA ASP A 64 -7.63 -14.92 49.34
C ASP A 64 -6.33 -15.35 48.65
N SER A 65 -6.45 -15.91 47.44
CA SER A 65 -5.37 -16.70 46.82
C SER A 65 -4.40 -15.85 46.00
N ASP A 66 -4.86 -14.74 45.44
CA ASP A 66 -4.07 -13.77 44.69
C ASP A 66 -3.69 -12.55 45.54
N GLY A 67 -4.39 -12.29 46.64
CA GLY A 67 -4.05 -11.24 47.61
C GLY A 67 -4.71 -9.90 47.33
N ASP A 68 -5.79 -9.87 46.55
CA ASP A 68 -6.49 -8.65 46.14
C ASP A 68 -7.42 -8.09 47.25
N GLY A 69 -7.67 -8.86 48.31
CA GLY A 69 -8.51 -8.52 49.44
C GLY A 69 -9.94 -9.04 49.37
N LEU A 70 -10.30 -9.79 48.33
CA LEU A 70 -11.53 -10.58 48.21
C LEU A 70 -11.25 -12.04 48.58
N ALA A 71 -12.22 -12.68 49.26
CA ALA A 71 -12.14 -14.12 49.46
C ALA A 71 -12.52 -14.83 48.15
N ASN A 72 -11.91 -15.97 47.86
CA ASN A 72 -12.16 -16.78 46.65
C ASN A 72 -13.65 -17.08 46.35
N ILE A 73 -14.55 -17.04 47.34
CA ILE A 73 -16.00 -17.22 47.16
C ILE A 73 -16.75 -15.95 46.70
N GLN A 74 -16.15 -14.78 46.92
CA GLN A 74 -16.67 -13.46 46.54
C GLN A 74 -15.93 -12.89 45.33
N ASP A 75 -14.77 -13.45 45.01
CA ASP A 75 -13.92 -13.10 43.89
C ASP A 75 -14.34 -13.85 42.62
N SER A 76 -14.56 -13.10 41.54
CA SER A 76 -14.90 -13.65 40.22
C SER A 76 -13.68 -14.24 39.50
N CYS A 77 -12.48 -13.79 39.84
CA CYS A 77 -11.20 -14.25 39.33
C CYS A 77 -10.20 -14.64 40.45
N PRO A 78 -10.44 -15.74 41.21
CA PRO A 78 -9.67 -16.13 42.41
C PRO A 78 -8.17 -16.46 42.27
N ASN A 79 -7.57 -16.19 41.10
CA ASN A 79 -6.16 -16.41 40.84
C ASN A 79 -5.53 -15.22 40.10
N GLU A 80 -6.15 -14.05 40.12
CA GLU A 80 -5.75 -12.84 39.40
C GLU A 80 -5.91 -11.63 40.32
N ASP A 81 -4.80 -10.94 40.63
CA ASP A 81 -4.85 -9.68 41.40
C ASP A 81 -5.01 -8.51 40.42
N PRO A 82 -6.15 -7.79 40.42
CA PRO A 82 -6.38 -6.70 39.49
C PRO A 82 -5.73 -5.38 39.91
N GLY A 83 -5.31 -5.25 41.17
CA GLY A 83 -4.67 -4.05 41.71
C GLY A 83 -5.52 -2.78 41.53
N VAL A 84 -5.11 -1.92 40.59
CA VAL A 84 -5.80 -0.63 40.31
C VAL A 84 -6.79 -0.71 39.15
N TRP A 85 -6.87 -1.86 38.48
CA TRP A 85 -7.64 -2.09 37.26
C TRP A 85 -8.94 -2.86 37.54
N ASP A 86 -9.49 -2.70 38.73
CA ASP A 86 -10.79 -3.25 39.13
C ASP A 86 -11.68 -2.09 39.61
N SER A 87 -12.49 -1.59 38.69
CA SER A 87 -13.41 -0.49 38.91
C SER A 87 -14.72 -0.92 39.55
N ASN A 88 -15.07 -2.20 39.44
CA ASN A 88 -16.36 -2.74 39.85
C ASN A 88 -16.30 -3.56 41.16
N ASN A 89 -15.08 -3.78 41.66
CA ASN A 89 -14.73 -4.55 42.86
C ASN A 89 -15.12 -6.03 42.79
N ASP A 90 -14.98 -6.67 41.63
CA ASP A 90 -15.29 -8.09 41.43
C ASP A 90 -14.07 -9.03 41.48
N GLY A 91 -12.86 -8.49 41.63
CA GLY A 91 -11.60 -9.24 41.71
C GLY A 91 -10.99 -9.59 40.36
N CYS A 92 -11.57 -9.18 39.25
CA CYS A 92 -11.01 -9.38 37.91
C CYS A 92 -10.33 -8.12 37.37
N ILE A 93 -9.35 -8.31 36.48
CA ILE A 93 -8.80 -7.20 35.70
C ILE A 93 -9.84 -6.77 34.67
N ASP A 94 -10.20 -5.48 34.68
CA ASP A 94 -11.12 -4.87 33.73
C ASP A 94 -10.55 -4.87 32.29
N ASP A 95 -11.49 -4.95 31.35
CA ASP A 95 -11.34 -4.66 29.93
C ASP A 95 -12.37 -3.56 29.62
N SER A 96 -11.90 -2.32 29.68
CA SER A 96 -12.73 -1.13 29.75
C SER A 96 -13.53 -0.87 28.47
N ASP A 97 -12.96 -1.17 27.30
CA ASP A 97 -13.63 -1.01 26.01
C ASP A 97 -14.24 -2.30 25.47
N GLY A 98 -13.88 -3.46 26.04
CA GLY A 98 -14.47 -4.76 25.74
C GLY A 98 -13.93 -5.38 24.46
N ASP A 99 -12.67 -5.14 24.10
CA ASP A 99 -12.05 -5.69 22.89
C ASP A 99 -11.35 -7.04 23.09
N GLY A 100 -11.23 -7.49 24.34
CA GLY A 100 -10.59 -8.73 24.76
C GLY A 100 -9.13 -8.59 25.17
N VAL A 101 -8.55 -7.39 25.11
CA VAL A 101 -7.26 -7.01 25.67
C VAL A 101 -7.50 -6.32 27.01
N LYS A 102 -6.83 -6.79 28.06
CA LYS A 102 -7.03 -6.25 29.41
C LYS A 102 -6.31 -4.90 29.57
N ASP A 103 -6.93 -3.97 30.30
CA ASP A 103 -6.44 -2.60 30.51
C ASP A 103 -4.93 -2.46 30.87
N PRO A 104 -4.29 -3.35 31.65
CA PRO A 104 -2.87 -3.21 31.99
C PRO A 104 -1.90 -3.41 30.81
N ILE A 105 -2.34 -4.11 29.76
CA ILE A 105 -1.55 -4.41 28.56
C ILE A 105 -2.12 -3.76 27.30
N ASP A 106 -3.31 -3.18 27.39
CA ASP A 106 -3.96 -2.43 26.34
C ASP A 106 -3.34 -1.03 26.21
N VAL A 107 -2.90 -0.71 24.99
CA VAL A 107 -2.34 0.61 24.65
C VAL A 107 -3.46 1.64 24.45
N CYS A 108 -4.64 1.20 24.05
CA CYS A 108 -5.79 2.00 23.66
C CYS A 108 -7.07 1.67 24.48
N ILE A 109 -6.97 1.62 25.82
CA ILE A 109 -7.99 1.36 26.88
C ILE A 109 -9.44 1.93 26.66
N SER A 110 -9.63 2.87 25.73
CA SER A 110 -10.93 3.48 25.42
C SER A 110 -11.44 3.20 24.00
N GLU A 111 -10.74 2.39 23.21
CA GLU A 111 -11.00 2.13 21.79
C GLU A 111 -11.16 0.63 21.56
N ASN A 112 -12.40 0.20 21.31
CA ASN A 112 -12.65 -1.22 21.10
C ASN A 112 -12.08 -1.71 19.75
N SER A 113 -10.98 -2.45 19.80
CA SER A 113 -10.28 -2.97 18.62
C SER A 113 -10.77 -4.34 18.11
N SER A 114 -11.94 -4.82 18.60
CA SER A 114 -12.47 -6.16 18.33
C SER A 114 -12.49 -6.52 16.84
N GLY A 115 -11.65 -7.49 16.46
CA GLY A 115 -11.59 -8.02 15.10
C GLY A 115 -10.74 -7.19 14.13
N PHE A 116 -10.17 -6.08 14.59
CA PHE A 116 -9.30 -5.19 13.82
C PHE A 116 -7.90 -5.04 14.41
N ASP A 117 -7.62 -5.70 15.53
CA ASP A 117 -6.29 -5.82 16.12
C ASP A 117 -5.63 -7.17 15.78
N SER A 118 -4.69 -7.15 14.85
CA SER A 118 -3.91 -8.34 14.45
C SER A 118 -2.74 -8.62 15.39
N ASN A 119 -2.31 -7.60 16.14
CA ASN A 119 -1.04 -7.59 16.86
C ASN A 119 -1.23 -7.77 18.39
N GLN A 120 -2.47 -7.68 18.87
CA GLN A 120 -2.94 -7.87 20.25
C GLN A 120 -2.43 -6.78 21.21
N ASP A 121 -2.30 -5.54 20.74
CA ASP A 121 -1.95 -4.37 21.56
C ASP A 121 -3.16 -3.55 22.03
N GLY A 122 -4.38 -3.93 21.63
CA GLY A 122 -5.63 -3.28 22.01
C GLY A 122 -5.97 -2.06 21.17
N CYS A 123 -5.20 -1.76 20.11
CA CYS A 123 -5.48 -0.64 19.21
C CYS A 123 -5.99 -1.12 17.86
N ILE A 124 -6.80 -0.29 17.19
CA ILE A 124 -7.23 -0.58 15.82
C ILE A 124 -6.04 -0.46 14.85
N ASP A 125 -5.76 -1.52 14.09
CA ASP A 125 -4.72 -1.49 13.05
C ASP A 125 -5.13 -0.57 11.88
N ASP A 126 -4.15 0.13 11.30
CA ASP A 126 -4.23 0.81 10.00
C ASP A 126 -3.29 0.09 9.02
N SER A 127 -3.85 -0.79 8.18
CA SER A 127 -3.07 -1.72 7.38
C SER A 127 -2.35 -1.08 6.19
N ASP A 128 -2.87 0.02 5.66
CA ASP A 128 -2.28 0.71 4.50
C ASP A 128 -1.62 2.06 4.86
N ASN A 129 -1.73 2.45 6.13
CA ASN A 129 -1.15 3.65 6.73
C ASN A 129 -1.68 4.95 6.11
N ASP A 130 -2.94 4.97 5.68
CA ASP A 130 -3.58 6.16 5.14
C ASP A 130 -4.18 7.09 6.21
N GLY A 131 -4.18 6.65 7.47
CA GLY A 131 -4.66 7.38 8.63
C GLY A 131 -6.10 7.07 9.03
N VAL A 132 -6.75 6.12 8.35
CA VAL A 132 -8.07 5.59 8.70
C VAL A 132 -7.92 4.15 9.20
N GLY A 133 -8.48 3.87 10.37
CA GLY A 133 -8.43 2.52 10.95
C GLY A 133 -9.20 1.50 10.10
N ASN A 134 -8.76 0.24 10.13
CA ASN A 134 -9.35 -0.86 9.38
C ASN A 134 -10.86 -1.08 9.65
N ASP A 135 -11.37 -0.58 10.77
CA ASP A 135 -12.78 -0.66 11.18
C ASP A 135 -13.70 0.25 10.36
N LEU A 136 -13.16 1.37 9.88
CA LEU A 136 -13.85 2.39 9.07
C LEU A 136 -13.38 2.42 7.61
N ASP A 137 -12.17 1.94 7.34
CA ASP A 137 -11.58 1.96 6.01
C ASP A 137 -12.32 1.04 5.02
N LEU A 138 -12.84 1.65 3.96
CA LEU A 138 -13.53 0.97 2.86
C LEU A 138 -12.61 0.72 1.65
N CYS A 139 -11.44 1.34 1.61
CA CYS A 139 -10.61 1.49 0.42
C CYS A 139 -9.11 1.33 0.73
N VAL A 140 -8.52 0.23 0.25
CA VAL A 140 -7.06 0.06 0.33
C VAL A 140 -6.32 1.12 -0.50
N THR A 141 -5.65 2.03 0.19
CA THR A 141 -4.88 3.15 -0.35
C THR A 141 -3.42 2.78 -0.58
N ASN A 142 -3.01 2.77 -1.85
CA ASN A 142 -1.61 2.60 -2.20
C ASN A 142 -0.85 3.93 -2.09
N ASN A 143 0.28 3.89 -1.36
CA ASN A 143 1.20 5.02 -1.20
C ASN A 143 0.47 6.28 -0.69
N PRO A 144 -0.07 6.25 0.54
CA PRO A 144 -0.72 7.41 1.14
C PRO A 144 0.23 8.60 1.20
N SER A 145 -0.28 9.78 0.91
CA SER A 145 0.52 11.00 0.81
C SER A 145 -0.29 12.19 1.31
N PRO A 146 0.30 13.10 2.10
CA PRO A 146 -0.37 14.33 2.52
C PRO A 146 -0.81 15.24 1.36
N LEU A 147 -0.23 15.05 0.16
CA LEU A 147 -0.62 15.79 -1.05
C LEU A 147 -1.93 15.29 -1.66
N PHE A 148 -2.28 14.03 -1.41
CA PHE A 148 -3.46 13.36 -1.94
C PHE A 148 -4.17 12.64 -0.78
N PRO A 149 -4.80 13.41 0.13
CA PRO A 149 -5.44 12.85 1.30
C PRO A 149 -6.63 11.97 0.92
N VAL A 150 -6.90 10.99 1.77
CA VAL A 150 -8.13 10.19 1.75
C VAL A 150 -9.25 10.92 2.47
N ASP A 151 -10.48 10.51 2.23
CA ASP A 151 -11.64 10.95 3.00
C ASP A 151 -11.77 10.18 4.33
N GLN A 152 -12.88 10.37 5.02
CA GLN A 152 -13.17 9.70 6.29
C GLN A 152 -13.37 8.19 6.17
N ASP A 153 -13.59 7.69 4.95
CA ASP A 153 -13.85 6.28 4.66
C ASP A 153 -12.58 5.60 4.06
N GLY A 154 -11.42 6.26 4.14
CA GLY A 154 -10.15 5.77 3.57
C GLY A 154 -10.05 5.91 2.04
N CYS A 155 -11.05 6.51 1.39
CA CYS A 155 -11.13 6.53 -0.06
C CYS A 155 -10.55 7.80 -0.69
N ARG A 156 -9.85 7.64 -1.81
CA ARG A 156 -9.46 8.77 -2.67
C ARG A 156 -10.63 9.23 -3.56
N PRO A 157 -10.74 10.53 -3.88
CA PRO A 157 -11.71 11.02 -4.84
C PRO A 157 -11.57 10.32 -6.19
N LYS A 158 -12.69 9.91 -6.76
CA LYS A 158 -12.72 9.31 -8.09
C LYS A 158 -12.42 10.37 -9.16
N ASP A 159 -11.42 10.09 -9.99
CA ASP A 159 -11.04 10.90 -11.15
C ASP A 159 -12.06 10.79 -12.30
N ASN A 160 -12.41 11.92 -12.92
CA ASN A 160 -13.29 12.00 -14.08
C ASN A 160 -12.53 12.66 -15.25
N PRO A 161 -12.02 11.86 -16.21
CA PRO A 161 -11.16 12.41 -17.25
C PRO A 161 -11.89 13.45 -18.12
N PRO A 162 -11.17 14.47 -18.63
CA PRO A 162 -11.73 15.47 -19.52
C PRO A 162 -12.23 14.83 -20.83
N GLU A 163 -13.43 15.22 -21.26
CA GLU A 163 -14.11 14.69 -22.45
C GLU A 163 -14.17 15.71 -23.58
N ILE A 164 -13.92 15.25 -24.81
CA ILE A 164 -14.08 16.06 -26.03
C ILE A 164 -15.56 16.07 -26.44
N ARG A 165 -16.14 17.26 -26.58
CA ARG A 165 -17.53 17.49 -27.00
C ARG A 165 -17.62 18.53 -28.10
N ALA A 166 -18.83 18.70 -28.65
CA ALA A 166 -19.18 19.77 -29.58
C ALA A 166 -18.20 19.95 -30.76
N VAL A 167 -17.82 18.84 -31.43
CA VAL A 167 -16.90 18.88 -32.56
C VAL A 167 -17.60 19.40 -33.82
N TYR A 168 -17.06 20.48 -34.39
CA TYR A 168 -17.48 21.04 -35.65
C TYR A 168 -16.29 21.13 -36.60
N ILE A 169 -16.51 20.71 -37.86
CA ILE A 169 -15.52 20.82 -38.93
C ILE A 169 -16.20 21.46 -40.12
N SER A 170 -15.55 22.46 -40.71
CA SER A 170 -16.01 23.23 -41.86
C SER A 170 -14.87 23.41 -42.86
N GLY A 171 -15.20 23.59 -44.15
CA GLY A 171 -14.21 23.68 -45.24
C GLY A 171 -13.97 22.39 -46.02
N ILE A 172 -14.88 21.41 -45.89
CA ILE A 172 -14.89 20.17 -46.69
C ILE A 172 -16.16 20.19 -47.53
N GLU A 173 -16.02 20.29 -48.86
CA GLU A 173 -17.13 20.24 -49.81
C GLU A 173 -17.03 18.97 -50.65
N GLY A 174 -18.07 18.12 -50.62
CA GLY A 174 -18.09 16.87 -51.39
C GLY A 174 -16.98 15.87 -51.00
N GLY A 175 -16.44 15.94 -49.78
CA GLY A 175 -15.32 15.09 -49.33
C GLY A 175 -13.95 15.60 -49.80
N VAL A 176 -13.86 16.82 -50.32
CA VAL A 176 -12.63 17.45 -50.79
C VAL A 176 -12.34 18.70 -49.97
N TRP A 177 -11.09 18.84 -49.52
CA TRP A 177 -10.56 20.06 -48.92
C TRP A 177 -9.79 20.87 -49.98
N ASP A 178 -10.21 22.11 -50.21
CA ASP A 178 -9.75 22.97 -51.31
C ASP A 178 -8.96 24.21 -50.86
N SER A 179 -9.25 24.75 -49.68
CA SER A 179 -8.76 26.07 -49.25
C SER A 179 -8.47 26.13 -47.74
N VAL A 180 -9.51 26.30 -46.92
CA VAL A 180 -9.41 26.52 -45.47
C VAL A 180 -10.22 25.46 -44.74
N LEU A 181 -9.57 24.70 -43.86
CA LEU A 181 -10.20 23.74 -42.98
C LEU A 181 -10.24 24.34 -41.58
N ASN A 182 -11.44 24.55 -41.03
CA ASN A 182 -11.64 25.07 -39.69
C ASN A 182 -12.31 24.01 -38.82
N ILE A 183 -11.64 23.65 -37.74
CA ILE A 183 -12.11 22.71 -36.73
C ILE A 183 -12.27 23.43 -35.39
N SER A 184 -13.38 23.18 -34.71
CA SER A 184 -13.63 23.67 -33.34
C SER A 184 -14.20 22.55 -32.47
N TRP A 185 -13.82 22.53 -31.21
CA TRP A 185 -14.28 21.56 -30.23
C TRP A 185 -14.35 22.18 -28.84
N GLU A 186 -15.07 21.52 -27.94
CA GLU A 186 -15.19 21.90 -26.53
C GLU A 186 -14.63 20.77 -25.64
N ILE A 187 -14.03 21.12 -24.51
CA ILE A 187 -13.65 20.16 -23.48
C ILE A 187 -14.58 20.31 -22.27
N ASN A 188 -15.27 19.22 -21.92
CA ASN A 188 -16.03 19.12 -20.68
C ASN A 188 -15.20 18.42 -19.61
N ASP A 189 -15.07 19.05 -18.47
CA ASP A 189 -14.22 18.62 -17.37
C ASP A 189 -14.96 18.87 -16.05
N GLU A 190 -15.28 17.80 -15.33
CA GLU A 190 -16.18 17.82 -14.17
C GLU A 190 -15.43 18.05 -12.85
N ASP A 191 -14.21 17.52 -12.72
CA ASP A 191 -13.34 17.70 -11.56
C ASP A 191 -12.39 18.89 -11.72
N GLY A 192 -12.26 19.40 -12.95
CA GLY A 192 -11.53 20.61 -13.20
C GLY A 192 -10.02 20.35 -13.27
N ASP A 193 -9.64 19.24 -13.88
CA ASP A 193 -8.28 18.88 -14.21
C ASP A 193 -7.57 19.93 -15.08
N TYR A 194 -6.24 19.94 -14.97
CA TYR A 194 -5.41 20.55 -16.00
C TYR A 194 -5.27 19.59 -17.16
N TYR A 195 -5.34 20.08 -18.40
CA TYR A 195 -5.24 19.22 -19.57
C TYR A 195 -4.58 19.89 -20.76
N ASN A 196 -4.01 19.06 -21.62
CA ASN A 196 -3.56 19.43 -22.95
C ASN A 196 -4.52 18.87 -23.98
N THR A 197 -4.98 19.69 -24.92
CA THR A 197 -5.84 19.26 -26.02
C THR A 197 -5.29 19.72 -27.35
N GLY A 198 -5.65 19.06 -28.43
CA GLY A 198 -5.21 19.43 -29.77
C GLY A 198 -5.91 18.64 -30.85
N ALA A 199 -5.66 19.02 -32.08
CA ALA A 199 -6.11 18.28 -33.26
C ALA A 199 -4.91 17.93 -34.14
N LYS A 200 -4.94 16.74 -34.71
CA LYS A 200 -3.93 16.22 -35.64
C LYS A 200 -4.61 15.91 -36.96
N MET A 201 -4.01 16.39 -38.04
CA MET A 201 -4.40 16.00 -39.39
C MET A 201 -3.61 14.76 -39.78
N LEU A 202 -4.32 13.67 -40.02
CA LEU A 202 -3.75 12.34 -40.24
C LEU A 202 -3.93 11.92 -41.69
N LEU A 203 -2.84 11.56 -42.35
CA LEU A 203 -2.84 11.03 -43.72
C LEU A 203 -2.80 9.50 -43.70
N HIS A 204 -3.71 8.85 -44.44
CA HIS A 204 -3.76 7.39 -44.56
C HIS A 204 -2.65 6.89 -45.50
N GLN A 205 -1.95 5.83 -45.09
CA GLN A 205 -1.00 5.11 -45.93
C GLN A 205 -1.67 3.93 -46.65
N ASN A 206 -1.18 3.57 -47.83
CA ASN A 206 -1.80 2.54 -48.67
C ASN A 206 -1.52 1.11 -48.14
N SER A 207 -2.54 0.25 -48.25
CA SER A 207 -2.59 -1.24 -48.16
C SER A 207 -2.90 -1.96 -46.84
N SER A 208 -3.17 -1.28 -45.72
CA SER A 208 -3.91 -1.89 -44.59
C SER A 208 -4.51 -0.80 -43.71
N GLN A 209 -5.78 -0.95 -43.34
CA GLN A 209 -6.73 0.07 -42.86
C GLN A 209 -6.40 0.70 -41.48
N SER A 210 -5.13 0.84 -41.10
CA SER A 210 -4.74 1.31 -39.77
C SER A 210 -3.39 2.02 -39.70
N SER A 211 -2.77 2.39 -40.82
CA SER A 211 -1.51 3.15 -40.81
C SER A 211 -1.76 4.58 -41.24
N TYR A 212 -1.63 5.50 -40.28
CA TYR A 212 -1.76 6.93 -40.48
C TYR A 212 -0.58 7.66 -39.84
N PHE A 213 -0.27 8.85 -40.36
CA PHE A 213 0.75 9.71 -39.76
C PHE A 213 0.29 11.16 -39.76
N SER A 214 0.74 11.90 -38.74
CA SER A 214 0.43 13.32 -38.59
C SER A 214 1.16 14.15 -39.64
N ILE A 215 0.41 14.90 -40.45
CA ILE A 215 0.96 15.85 -41.42
C ILE A 215 0.97 17.28 -40.88
N ASN A 216 0.04 17.60 -39.98
CA ASN A 216 0.03 18.86 -39.25
C ASN A 216 -0.68 18.66 -37.90
N ASP A 217 -0.35 19.49 -36.92
CA ASP A 217 -0.95 19.44 -35.59
C ASP A 217 -1.15 20.84 -35.02
N CYS A 218 -2.15 20.96 -34.16
CA CYS A 218 -2.39 22.15 -33.36
C CYS A 218 -2.61 21.73 -31.92
N ASN A 219 -1.84 22.32 -31.01
CA ASN A 219 -1.78 21.89 -29.62
C ASN A 219 -2.03 23.09 -28.70
N PHE A 220 -2.92 22.91 -27.74
CA PHE A 220 -3.24 23.86 -26.68
C PHE A 220 -2.82 23.27 -25.34
N ASN A 221 -2.06 24.05 -24.57
CA ASN A 221 -1.65 23.70 -23.22
C ASN A 221 -2.36 24.62 -22.22
N ILE A 222 -3.22 24.03 -21.39
CA ILE A 222 -4.01 24.77 -20.41
C ILE A 222 -3.49 24.43 -19.02
N ALA A 223 -2.54 25.26 -18.59
CA ALA A 223 -2.07 25.28 -17.22
C ALA A 223 -2.83 26.29 -16.33
N ASN A 224 -3.71 27.13 -16.91
CA ASN A 224 -4.45 28.17 -16.19
C ASN A 224 -5.91 28.27 -16.70
N LYS A 225 -6.88 28.02 -15.80
CA LYS A 225 -8.35 27.99 -16.02
C LYS A 225 -9.03 29.33 -16.42
N ASN A 226 -8.29 30.31 -16.96
CA ASN A 226 -8.88 31.59 -17.38
C ASN A 226 -9.31 31.62 -18.85
N SER A 227 -9.10 30.53 -19.58
CA SER A 227 -9.48 30.37 -20.98
C SER A 227 -10.81 29.63 -21.11
N SER A 228 -11.61 30.03 -22.11
CA SER A 228 -12.82 29.31 -22.52
C SER A 228 -12.52 27.83 -22.79
N ASN A 229 -13.49 26.96 -22.54
CA ASN A 229 -13.43 25.53 -22.85
C ASN A 229 -13.55 25.23 -24.35
N GLU A 230 -13.69 26.26 -25.19
CA GLU A 230 -13.79 26.18 -26.64
C GLU A 230 -12.41 26.38 -27.29
N PHE A 231 -12.05 25.46 -28.19
CA PHE A 231 -10.80 25.47 -28.95
C PHE A 231 -11.08 25.44 -30.44
N SER A 232 -10.20 26.03 -31.23
CA SER A 232 -10.31 26.01 -32.68
C SER A 232 -8.96 26.02 -33.39
N CYS A 233 -8.86 25.29 -34.49
CA CYS A 233 -7.69 25.29 -35.38
C CYS A 233 -8.09 25.55 -36.82
N ILE A 234 -7.21 26.26 -37.52
CA ILE A 234 -7.37 26.61 -38.92
C ILE A 234 -6.16 26.08 -39.68
N TRP A 235 -6.41 25.29 -40.72
CA TRP A 235 -5.39 24.81 -41.64
C TRP A 235 -5.69 25.32 -43.06
N VAL A 236 -4.65 25.79 -43.74
CA VAL A 236 -4.76 26.50 -45.02
C VAL A 236 -3.84 25.88 -46.07
N ILE A 237 -4.41 25.56 -47.23
CA ILE A 237 -3.65 25.15 -48.42
C ILE A 237 -3.02 26.39 -49.07
N PRO A 238 -1.71 26.39 -49.42
CA PRO A 238 -0.77 25.26 -49.38
C PRO A 238 0.15 25.24 -48.14
N ASN A 239 0.03 26.20 -47.22
CA ASN A 239 1.02 26.43 -46.17
C ASN A 239 1.12 25.30 -45.14
N ASP A 240 0.00 24.64 -44.87
CA ASP A 240 -0.12 23.57 -43.89
C ASP A 240 -0.03 22.16 -44.49
N LEU A 241 0.30 22.07 -45.79
CA LEU A 241 0.50 20.81 -46.49
C LEU A 241 1.98 20.40 -46.55
N PRO A 242 2.28 19.09 -46.50
CA PRO A 242 3.63 18.61 -46.67
C PRO A 242 4.15 18.83 -48.11
N LEU A 243 5.48 18.78 -48.26
CA LEU A 243 6.14 19.01 -49.55
C LEU A 243 5.93 17.89 -50.59
N PHE A 244 5.51 16.70 -50.17
CA PHE A 244 5.28 15.55 -51.07
C PHE A 244 3.84 15.53 -51.61
N ASP A 245 3.61 14.75 -52.67
CA ASP A 245 2.29 14.65 -53.29
C ASP A 245 1.29 13.89 -52.38
N ILE A 246 0.21 14.58 -52.03
CA ILE A 246 -0.91 14.06 -51.26
C ILE A 246 -2.21 14.00 -52.06
N SER A 247 -2.15 14.30 -53.36
CA SER A 247 -3.32 14.36 -54.23
C SER A 247 -4.05 13.01 -54.22
N GLY A 248 -5.35 13.04 -53.90
CA GLY A 248 -6.21 11.87 -53.86
C GLY A 248 -5.93 10.87 -52.72
N LYS A 249 -5.09 11.21 -51.75
CA LYS A 249 -4.91 10.40 -50.53
C LYS A 249 -5.96 10.76 -49.49
N GLU A 250 -6.50 9.74 -48.82
CA GLU A 250 -7.46 9.92 -47.74
C GLU A 250 -6.77 10.49 -46.49
N MET A 251 -7.45 11.44 -45.85
CA MET A 251 -7.05 12.06 -44.61
C MET A 251 -8.26 12.20 -43.68
N HIS A 252 -7.99 12.28 -42.39
CA HIS A 252 -8.99 12.53 -41.36
C HIS A 252 -8.40 13.41 -40.26
N VAL A 253 -9.26 13.98 -39.42
CA VAL A 253 -8.84 14.74 -38.25
C VAL A 253 -9.07 13.91 -37.00
N GLN A 254 -8.02 13.83 -36.18
CA GLN A 254 -8.07 13.20 -34.87
C GLN A 254 -7.87 14.27 -33.80
N LEU A 255 -8.85 14.43 -32.93
CA LEU A 255 -8.73 15.26 -31.75
C LEU A 255 -8.14 14.43 -30.62
N TYR A 256 -7.47 15.10 -29.69
CA TYR A 256 -6.98 14.44 -28.49
C TYR A 256 -7.08 15.35 -27.27
N VAL A 257 -7.22 14.73 -26.12
CA VAL A 257 -7.11 15.37 -24.81
C VAL A 257 -6.30 14.47 -23.88
N LYS A 258 -5.43 15.09 -23.09
CA LYS A 258 -4.57 14.41 -22.13
C LYS A 258 -4.63 15.18 -20.81
N SER A 259 -5.10 14.53 -19.75
CA SER A 259 -5.02 15.09 -18.41
C SER A 259 -3.56 15.24 -17.97
N LEU A 260 -3.30 16.33 -17.25
CA LEU A 260 -2.06 16.65 -16.55
C LEU A 260 -2.21 16.41 -15.04
N ASN A 261 -3.30 15.79 -14.61
CA ASN A 261 -3.52 15.40 -13.23
C ASN A 261 -2.37 14.49 -12.76
N GLN A 262 -1.81 14.84 -11.61
CA GLN A 262 -0.71 14.12 -10.96
C GLN A 262 -1.21 13.26 -9.79
N SER A 263 -2.52 13.20 -9.58
CA SER A 263 -3.10 12.34 -8.57
C SER A 263 -2.80 10.86 -8.91
N PRO A 264 -2.65 10.00 -7.89
CA PRO A 264 -2.43 8.57 -8.12
C PRO A 264 -3.58 7.90 -8.87
N GLU A 265 -4.81 8.39 -8.69
CA GLU A 265 -6.01 7.89 -9.36
C GLU A 265 -6.24 8.52 -10.75
N ALA A 266 -5.35 9.43 -11.18
CA ALA A 266 -5.50 10.18 -12.42
C ALA A 266 -5.49 9.30 -13.66
N TYR A 267 -6.42 9.58 -14.57
CA TYR A 267 -6.38 9.05 -15.92
C TYR A 267 -5.39 9.84 -16.80
N ILE A 268 -4.12 9.41 -16.79
CA ILE A 268 -3.02 10.07 -17.54
C ILE A 268 -2.95 9.71 -19.03
N SER A 269 -3.80 8.77 -19.49
CA SER A 269 -3.78 8.31 -20.87
C SER A 269 -4.41 9.36 -21.80
N THR A 270 -3.92 9.42 -23.03
CA THR A 270 -4.47 10.34 -24.04
C THR A 270 -5.75 9.76 -24.61
N ILE A 271 -6.83 10.52 -24.52
CA ILE A 271 -8.12 10.19 -25.12
C ILE A 271 -8.10 10.75 -26.54
N TYR A 272 -8.40 9.90 -27.52
CA TYR A 272 -8.47 10.27 -28.93
C TYR A 272 -9.93 10.23 -29.39
N LEU A 273 -10.32 11.21 -30.20
CA LEU A 273 -11.61 11.24 -30.87
C LEU A 273 -11.38 11.43 -32.36
N ASP A 274 -11.64 10.37 -33.12
CA ASP A 274 -11.57 10.41 -34.58
C ASP A 274 -12.90 10.90 -35.15
N ASP A 275 -12.82 11.96 -35.95
CA ASP A 275 -13.95 12.38 -36.76
C ASP A 275 -14.02 11.45 -37.97
N ASN A 276 -15.00 10.54 -38.00
CA ASN A 276 -15.18 9.49 -39.02
C ASN A 276 -15.34 9.99 -40.47
N ARG A 277 -15.18 11.30 -40.74
CA ARG A 277 -15.21 11.89 -42.07
C ARG A 277 -13.81 11.83 -42.68
N ASN A 278 -13.62 10.90 -43.60
CA ASN A 278 -12.45 10.91 -44.48
C ASN A 278 -12.65 11.95 -45.59
N PHE A 279 -11.62 12.73 -45.87
CA PHE A 279 -11.58 13.70 -46.98
C PHE A 279 -10.28 13.56 -47.77
N THR A 280 -10.22 14.19 -48.93
CA THR A 280 -9.01 14.20 -49.80
C THR A 280 -8.67 15.64 -50.19
N SER A 281 -7.46 15.87 -50.70
CA SER A 281 -7.08 17.13 -51.32
C SER A 281 -6.71 16.92 -52.79
N ASN A 282 -7.13 17.86 -53.64
CA ASN A 282 -6.75 17.90 -55.05
C ASN A 282 -5.55 18.82 -55.31
N TRP A 283 -4.93 19.35 -54.26
CA TRP A 283 -3.79 20.24 -54.41
C TRP A 283 -2.55 19.46 -54.87
N ILE A 284 -1.93 19.94 -55.95
CA ILE A 284 -0.70 19.38 -56.50
C ILE A 284 0.42 20.39 -56.25
N ASN A 285 1.50 19.92 -55.61
CA ASN A 285 2.67 20.77 -55.36
C ASN A 285 3.31 21.21 -56.68
N PRO A 286 3.36 22.53 -57.00
CA PRO A 286 3.98 23.03 -58.23
C PRO A 286 5.44 22.61 -58.41
N LEU A 287 6.16 22.32 -57.32
CA LEU A 287 7.55 21.87 -57.33
C LEU A 287 7.71 20.44 -57.87
N LEU A 288 6.66 19.62 -57.85
CA LEU A 288 6.69 18.24 -58.35
C LEU A 288 6.31 18.12 -59.83
N VAL A 289 5.75 19.19 -60.42
CA VAL A 289 5.30 19.19 -61.83
C VAL A 289 6.48 19.21 -62.82
N THR A 290 7.68 19.58 -62.36
CA THR A 290 8.84 19.82 -63.25
C THR A 290 9.71 18.60 -63.60
N ASP A 291 9.50 17.42 -63.01
CA ASP A 291 10.46 16.30 -63.15
C ASP A 291 10.14 15.24 -64.22
N ASN A 292 9.00 15.33 -64.92
CA ASN A 292 8.72 14.37 -66.00
C ASN A 292 9.66 14.47 -67.22
N ASN A 293 10.56 15.45 -67.28
CA ASN A 293 11.50 15.64 -68.39
C ASN A 293 12.99 15.49 -67.99
N LYS A 294 13.33 15.00 -66.79
CA LYS A 294 14.73 14.93 -66.35
C LYS A 294 15.15 13.63 -65.65
N ALA A 295 14.64 12.47 -66.07
CA ALA A 295 15.22 11.20 -65.63
C ALA A 295 14.96 10.02 -66.59
N MET A 296 15.33 10.12 -67.87
CA MET A 296 15.63 8.94 -68.68
C MET A 296 16.93 9.18 -69.45
N LYS A 297 18.05 8.84 -68.80
CA LYS A 297 19.22 8.36 -69.54
C LYS A 297 19.07 6.84 -69.60
N ASP A 298 18.59 6.33 -70.73
CA ASP A 298 18.68 4.92 -71.07
C ASP A 298 20.15 4.56 -71.35
N GLU A 299 20.93 4.34 -70.29
CA GLU A 299 22.19 3.63 -70.40
C GLU A 299 22.01 2.24 -69.79
N SER A 300 22.01 1.21 -70.65
CA SER A 300 21.91 -0.18 -70.23
C SER A 300 23.09 -0.56 -69.32
N TRP A 301 22.77 -1.08 -68.13
CA TRP A 301 23.73 -1.53 -67.13
C TRP A 301 24.49 -2.79 -67.60
N ASP A 302 25.48 -2.63 -68.47
CA ASP A 302 26.44 -3.69 -68.80
C ASP A 302 27.61 -3.63 -67.80
N VAL A 303 27.43 -4.21 -66.61
CA VAL A 303 28.56 -4.45 -65.70
C VAL A 303 29.31 -5.66 -66.26
N GLY A 304 30.31 -5.38 -67.08
CA GLY A 304 31.16 -6.41 -67.66
C GLY A 304 31.66 -7.38 -66.60
N GLN A 305 31.51 -8.69 -66.86
CA GLN A 305 31.79 -9.81 -65.94
C GLN A 305 33.13 -9.69 -65.19
N LYS A 306 34.11 -8.99 -65.77
CA LYS A 306 35.42 -8.71 -65.18
C LYS A 306 35.36 -7.84 -63.90
N ARG A 307 34.42 -6.88 -63.81
CA ARG A 307 34.26 -6.01 -62.62
C ARG A 307 33.55 -6.74 -61.49
N ALA A 308 32.57 -7.58 -61.80
CA ALA A 308 31.91 -8.44 -60.82
C ALA A 308 32.89 -9.47 -60.22
N LEU A 309 33.74 -10.08 -61.07
CA LEU A 309 34.79 -11.00 -60.62
C LEU A 309 35.82 -10.29 -59.72
N PHE A 310 36.22 -9.07 -60.08
CA PHE A 310 37.18 -8.29 -59.30
C PHE A 310 36.65 -7.95 -57.90
N TRP A 311 35.41 -7.45 -57.80
CA TRP A 311 34.80 -7.12 -56.51
C TRP A 311 34.49 -8.37 -55.67
N GLY A 312 34.14 -9.50 -56.30
CA GLY A 312 33.99 -10.78 -55.61
C GLY A 312 35.30 -11.27 -54.98
N ILE A 313 36.41 -11.21 -55.72
CA ILE A 313 37.73 -11.61 -55.21
C ILE A 313 38.23 -10.62 -54.13
N ALA A 314 38.03 -9.32 -54.34
CA ALA A 314 38.41 -8.29 -53.36
C ALA A 314 37.64 -8.44 -52.04
N GLY A 315 36.34 -8.77 -52.11
CA GLY A 315 35.50 -9.04 -50.94
C GLY A 315 35.98 -10.27 -50.16
N LEU A 316 36.26 -11.37 -50.86
CA LEU A 316 36.75 -12.61 -50.21
C LEU A 316 38.12 -12.41 -49.55
N LEU A 317 39.04 -11.69 -50.19
CA LEU A 317 40.34 -11.36 -49.59
C LEU A 317 40.19 -10.43 -48.38
N GLY A 318 39.29 -9.44 -48.44
CA GLY A 318 39.01 -8.54 -47.31
C GLY A 318 38.47 -9.28 -46.08
N ILE A 319 37.53 -10.22 -46.29
CA ILE A 319 36.98 -11.06 -45.22
C ILE A 319 38.08 -11.98 -44.65
N GLY A 320 38.94 -12.55 -45.49
CA GLY A 320 40.06 -13.38 -45.03
C GLY A 320 41.05 -12.63 -44.13
N VAL A 321 41.36 -11.36 -44.45
CA VAL A 321 42.23 -10.51 -43.61
C VAL A 321 41.55 -10.19 -42.26
N LEU A 322 40.25 -9.91 -42.25
CA LEU A 322 39.50 -9.67 -41.02
C LEU A 322 39.46 -10.92 -40.14
N LEU A 323 39.17 -12.10 -40.69
CA LEU A 323 39.17 -13.36 -39.96
C LEU A 323 40.56 -13.73 -39.42
N SER A 324 41.62 -13.48 -40.18
CA SER A 324 43.00 -13.69 -39.74
C SER A 324 43.38 -12.77 -38.57
N ARG A 325 42.95 -11.49 -38.60
CA ARG A 325 43.13 -10.56 -37.47
C ARG A 325 42.37 -11.00 -36.22
N ILE A 326 41.13 -11.45 -36.37
CA ILE A 326 40.32 -11.98 -35.25
C ILE A 326 40.97 -13.23 -34.65
N TRP A 327 41.48 -14.14 -35.50
CA TRP A 327 42.15 -15.35 -35.04
C TRP A 327 43.47 -15.06 -34.31
N LYS A 328 44.26 -14.09 -34.79
CA LYS A 328 45.49 -13.67 -34.11
C LYS A 328 45.21 -13.06 -32.73
N ASN A 329 44.20 -12.20 -32.61
CA ASN A 329 43.81 -11.63 -31.31
C ASN A 329 43.35 -12.72 -30.32
N ASN A 330 42.62 -13.74 -30.79
CA ASN A 330 42.20 -14.85 -29.92
C ASN A 330 43.37 -15.75 -29.49
N PHE A 331 44.42 -15.89 -30.30
CA PHE A 331 45.59 -16.70 -29.94
C PHE A 331 46.51 -15.99 -28.93
N GLU A 332 46.61 -14.66 -28.98
CA GLU A 332 47.34 -13.86 -27.98
C GLU A 332 46.64 -13.90 -26.59
N ASN A 333 45.31 -13.84 -26.55
CA ASN A 333 44.54 -13.94 -25.30
C ASN A 333 44.61 -15.35 -24.65
N ASN A 334 44.72 -16.42 -25.43
CA ASN A 334 44.83 -17.79 -24.89
C ASN A 334 46.23 -18.15 -24.37
N ARG A 335 47.29 -17.40 -24.72
CA ARG A 335 48.63 -17.61 -24.14
C ARG A 335 48.80 -16.96 -22.76
N GLN A 336 47.99 -15.95 -22.43
CA GLN A 336 48.04 -15.27 -21.13
C GLN A 336 47.26 -16.02 -20.03
N PHE A 337 46.21 -16.77 -20.40
CA PHE A 337 45.50 -17.67 -19.46
C PHE A 337 46.24 -18.99 -19.19
N GLY A 338 47.10 -19.44 -20.11
CA GLY A 338 47.92 -20.65 -19.93
C GLY A 338 49.14 -20.46 -19.00
N SER A 339 49.61 -19.23 -18.79
CA SER A 339 50.72 -18.95 -17.87
C SER A 339 50.27 -18.66 -16.44
N ILE A 340 49.02 -18.27 -16.21
CA ILE A 340 48.49 -17.95 -14.86
C ILE A 340 48.08 -19.23 -14.08
N ILE A 341 47.87 -20.36 -14.76
CA ILE A 341 47.51 -21.65 -14.11
C ILE A 341 48.76 -22.45 -13.67
N PHE A 342 49.96 -22.16 -14.19
CA PHE A 342 51.20 -22.87 -13.80
C PHE A 342 52.01 -22.19 -12.68
N GLU A 343 51.62 -20.99 -12.23
CA GLU A 343 52.31 -20.30 -11.12
C GLU A 343 51.59 -20.47 -9.76
N ASN A 344 50.31 -20.87 -9.75
CA ASN A 344 49.52 -21.08 -8.52
C ASN A 344 49.44 -22.53 -8.01
N ARG A 345 50.36 -23.41 -8.44
CA ARG A 345 50.34 -24.85 -8.07
C ARG A 345 51.62 -25.38 -7.42
N ASN A 346 52.52 -24.50 -6.96
CA ASN A 346 53.76 -24.88 -6.27
C ASN A 346 53.92 -24.32 -4.84
N ASP A 347 52.94 -23.59 -4.30
CA ASP A 347 52.96 -23.09 -2.91
C ASP A 347 51.81 -23.67 -2.09
N SER A 348 51.76 -24.99 -1.92
CA SER A 348 50.96 -25.61 -0.86
C SER A 348 51.38 -27.05 -0.58
N GLU A 349 52.65 -27.28 -0.24
CA GLU A 349 53.08 -28.52 0.42
C GLU A 349 54.41 -28.29 1.14
N ASN A 350 54.33 -27.81 2.39
CA ASN A 350 55.21 -28.16 3.50
C ASN A 350 54.88 -27.24 4.69
N TYR A 351 54.21 -27.79 5.71
CA TYR A 351 54.72 -27.87 7.07
C TYR A 351 53.68 -28.61 7.93
N PHE A 352 54.00 -29.87 8.17
CA PHE A 352 53.31 -30.77 9.09
C PHE A 352 53.91 -30.58 10.50
N TYR A 353 53.03 -30.80 11.49
CA TYR A 353 53.24 -31.45 12.79
C TYR A 353 53.30 -30.67 14.12
N ASN A 354 52.51 -31.26 15.05
CA ASN A 354 52.51 -31.32 16.52
C ASN A 354 51.80 -30.15 17.22
N GLY A 355 50.78 -30.36 18.05
CA GLY A 355 50.48 -31.37 19.09
C GLY A 355 49.88 -30.54 20.27
N GLU A 356 48.98 -30.93 21.17
CA GLU A 356 48.52 -32.21 21.73
C GLU A 356 47.28 -31.89 22.62
N SER A 357 46.51 -32.95 22.93
CA SER A 357 45.62 -33.26 24.09
C SER A 357 45.43 -32.24 25.24
N GLU A 358 44.30 -32.11 25.93
CA GLU A 358 43.22 -33.05 26.33
C GLU A 358 41.84 -32.38 26.35
#